data_AF-A0A285JPM9-F1
#
_entry.id   AF-A0A285JPM9-F1
#
_cell.length_a   1.000
_cell.length_b   1.000
_cell.length_c   1.000
_cell.angle_alpha   90.00
_cell.angle_beta   90.00
_cell.angle_gamma   90.00
#
_symmetry.space_group_name_H-M   'P 1'
#
loop_
_entity.id
_entity.type
_entity.pdbx_description
1 polymer ?
#
loop_
_entity_poly.entity_id
_entity_poly.type
_entity_poly.pdbx_seq_one_letter_code
_entity_poly.pdbx_strand_id
1 'polypeptide(L)'
;MHVDLSELKALLAQLKSLPQPNKTELNLFSIGAQGHYENPISDLLAFFIDPDAGHNLSTLMLEAFMECLPGTHGVALSSQPSCEVMTITGSRIDILLESEEWVMALENKIWHH
;
A
#
# COMPACT_ATOMS: atom_id res chain seq x y z
N MET A 1 5.02 -43.27 7.07
CA MET A 1 3.71 -42.64 6.79
C MET A 1 3.47 -42.77 5.30
N HIS A 2 2.70 -43.79 4.87
CA HIS A 2 2.34 -43.96 3.45
C HIS A 2 1.14 -43.05 3.19
N VAL A 3 1.30 -42.06 2.32
CA VAL A 3 0.16 -41.29 1.81
C VAL A 3 -0.55 -42.17 0.80
N ASP A 4 -1.82 -42.50 1.07
CA ASP A 4 -2.64 -43.27 0.14
C ASP A 4 -3.02 -42.39 -1.06
N LEU A 5 -2.60 -42.82 -2.25
CA LEU A 5 -2.91 -42.16 -3.53
C LEU A 5 -4.42 -41.98 -3.75
N SER A 6 -5.22 -42.82 -3.13
CA SER A 6 -6.69 -42.78 -3.18
C SER A 6 -7.24 -41.59 -2.40
N GLU A 7 -6.70 -41.35 -1.20
CA GLU A 7 -7.06 -40.21 -0.35
C GLU A 7 -6.64 -38.89 -1.01
N LEU A 8 -5.45 -38.85 -1.62
CA LEU A 8 -4.99 -37.67 -2.36
C LEU A 8 -5.90 -37.34 -3.55
N LYS A 9 -6.38 -38.36 -4.28
CA LYS A 9 -7.33 -38.17 -5.38
C LYS A 9 -8.68 -37.66 -4.89
N ALA A 10 -9.17 -38.18 -3.77
CA ALA A 10 -10.42 -37.73 -3.16
C ALA A 10 -10.31 -36.25 -2.72
N LEU A 11 -9.19 -35.87 -2.10
CA LEU A 11 -8.90 -34.49 -1.70
C LEU A 11 -8.89 -33.55 -2.92
N LEU A 12 -8.21 -33.93 -4.00
CA LEU A 12 -8.17 -33.13 -5.23
C LEU A 12 -9.56 -32.97 -5.87
N ALA A 13 -10.41 -34.00 -5.79
CA ALA A 13 -11.78 -33.92 -6.28
C ALA A 13 -12.63 -32.96 -5.44
N GLN A 14 -12.50 -33.00 -4.11
CA GLN A 14 -13.17 -32.08 -3.20
C GLN A 14 -12.73 -30.63 -3.39
N LEU A 15 -11.42 -30.38 -3.57
CA LEU A 15 -10.89 -29.06 -3.86
C LEU A 15 -11.48 -28.46 -5.15
N LYS A 16 -11.64 -29.27 -6.20
CA LYS A 16 -12.25 -28.83 -7.47
C LYS A 16 -13.73 -28.51 -7.35
N SER A 17 -14.43 -29.09 -6.37
CA SER A 17 -15.86 -28.79 -6.12
C SER A 17 -16.09 -27.53 -5.28
N LEU A 18 -15.04 -26.93 -4.73
CA LEU A 18 -15.19 -25.67 -3.99
C LEU A 18 -15.63 -24.54 -4.93
N PRO A 19 -16.47 -23.60 -4.44
CA PRO A 19 -16.82 -22.40 -5.19
C PRO A 19 -15.54 -21.70 -5.63
N GLN A 20 -15.42 -21.45 -6.94
CA GLN A 20 -14.32 -20.64 -7.44
C GLN A 20 -14.55 -19.20 -6.96
N PRO A 21 -13.51 -18.52 -6.41
CA PRO A 21 -13.64 -17.09 -6.15
C PRO A 21 -14.02 -16.39 -7.46
N ASN A 22 -14.94 -15.42 -7.37
CA ASN A 22 -15.27 -14.61 -8.53
C ASN A 22 -13.99 -14.00 -9.09
N LYS A 23 -13.80 -14.10 -10.42
CA LYS A 23 -12.72 -13.38 -11.09
C LYS A 23 -12.98 -11.89 -10.88
N THR A 24 -12.23 -11.28 -9.98
CA THR A 24 -12.20 -9.83 -9.80
C THR A 24 -11.61 -9.21 -11.06
N GLU A 25 -12.14 -8.07 -11.49
CA GLU A 25 -11.51 -7.32 -12.59
C GLU A 25 -10.09 -6.94 -12.21
N LEU A 26 -9.17 -7.15 -13.15
CA LEU A 26 -7.78 -6.78 -12.97
C LEU A 26 -7.67 -5.25 -13.03
N ASN A 27 -7.35 -4.62 -11.90
CA ASN A 27 -6.98 -3.21 -11.85
C ASN A 27 -5.46 -3.05 -11.87
N LEU A 28 -4.97 -1.80 -11.89
CA LEU A 28 -3.54 -1.49 -11.83
C LEU A 28 -2.80 -2.28 -10.73
N PHE A 29 -3.43 -2.42 -9.56
CA PHE A 29 -2.90 -3.18 -8.42
C PHE A 29 -2.89 -4.68 -8.64
N SER A 30 -3.82 -5.20 -9.44
CA SER A 30 -3.93 -6.63 -9.76
C SER A 30 -2.88 -7.09 -10.76
N ILE A 31 -2.31 -6.17 -11.55
CA ILE A 31 -1.35 -6.45 -12.62
C ILE A 31 0.07 -6.03 -12.21
N GLY A 32 0.22 -4.88 -11.55
CA GLY A 32 1.52 -4.30 -11.20
C GLY A 32 2.13 -4.79 -9.88
N ALA A 33 1.36 -5.44 -9.01
CA ALA A 33 1.76 -5.76 -7.63
C ALA A 33 1.65 -7.27 -7.28
N GLN A 34 2.02 -8.17 -8.20
CA GLN A 34 2.12 -9.60 -7.87
C GLN A 34 3.23 -9.86 -6.83
N GLY A 35 2.89 -9.80 -5.54
CA GLY A 35 3.69 -10.36 -4.44
C GLY A 35 4.09 -9.39 -3.33
N HIS A 36 4.02 -8.08 -3.56
CA HIS A 36 4.38 -7.05 -2.56
C HIS A 36 3.33 -5.94 -2.62
N TYR A 37 2.33 -5.99 -1.74
CA TYR A 37 1.21 -5.05 -1.77
C TYR A 37 1.52 -3.69 -1.15
N GLU A 38 2.43 -3.65 -0.17
CA GLU A 38 2.71 -2.43 0.61
C GLU A 38 3.48 -1.39 -0.23
N ASN A 39 4.58 -1.77 -0.87
CA ASN A 39 5.42 -0.82 -1.58
C ASN A 39 4.73 -0.11 -2.77
N PRO A 40 4.02 -0.81 -3.68
CA PRO A 40 3.34 -0.13 -4.80
C PRO A 40 2.19 0.77 -4.33
N ILE A 41 1.60 0.49 -3.17
CA ILE A 41 0.57 1.36 -2.59
C ILE A 41 1.22 2.59 -1.98
N SER A 42 2.38 2.44 -1.32
CA SER A 42 3.16 3.57 -0.84
C SER A 42 3.55 4.51 -1.98
N ASP A 43 4.02 3.97 -3.11
CA ASP A 43 4.33 4.77 -4.31
C ASP A 43 3.12 5.51 -4.86
N LEU A 44 1.96 4.86 -4.91
CA LEU A 44 0.74 5.51 -5.41
C LEU A 44 0.26 6.61 -4.46
N LEU A 45 0.32 6.38 -3.15
CA LEU A 45 -0.07 7.37 -2.15
C LEU A 45 0.88 8.56 -2.20
N ALA A 46 2.19 8.32 -2.26
CA ALA A 46 3.20 9.37 -2.44
C ALA A 46 2.91 10.22 -3.69
N PHE A 47 2.59 9.57 -4.83
CA PHE A 47 2.24 10.26 -6.06
C PHE A 47 1.04 11.19 -5.90
N PHE A 48 -0.03 10.78 -5.20
CA PHE A 48 -1.21 11.63 -5.03
C PHE A 48 -1.09 12.67 -3.91
N ILE A 49 -0.21 12.45 -2.93
CA ILE A 49 0.05 13.40 -1.84
C ILE A 49 0.91 14.56 -2.31
N ASP A 50 1.82 14.33 -3.27
CA ASP A 50 2.70 15.36 -3.84
C ASP A 50 1.91 16.39 -4.68
N PRO A 51 1.75 17.66 -4.25
CA PRO A 51 0.99 18.65 -5.00
C PRO A 51 1.58 18.97 -6.38
N ASP A 52 2.89 18.74 -6.56
CA ASP A 52 3.64 19.01 -7.78
C ASP A 52 3.68 17.77 -8.71
N ALA A 53 3.07 16.67 -8.31
CA ALA A 53 2.94 15.50 -9.17
C ALA A 53 1.89 15.70 -10.29
N GLY A 54 2.04 14.91 -11.35
CA GLY A 54 1.27 15.04 -12.60
C GLY A 54 -0.21 14.62 -12.55
N HIS A 55 -0.85 14.59 -11.37
CA HIS A 55 -2.26 14.18 -11.22
C HIS A 55 -3.27 15.33 -11.32
N ASN A 56 -2.82 16.60 -11.35
CA ASN A 56 -3.67 17.80 -11.49
C ASN A 56 -4.71 17.99 -10.36
N LEU A 57 -4.45 17.46 -9.17
CA LEU A 57 -5.29 17.70 -7.99
C LEU A 57 -4.74 18.82 -7.09
N SER A 58 -3.58 19.39 -7.43
CA SER A 58 -2.88 20.36 -6.59
C SER A 58 -2.78 19.81 -5.15
N THR A 59 -3.05 20.63 -4.14
CA THR A 59 -2.98 20.26 -2.72
C THR A 59 -4.18 19.46 -2.22
N LEU A 60 -5.22 19.20 -3.03
CA LEU A 60 -6.50 18.65 -2.57
C LEU A 60 -6.35 17.34 -1.77
N MET A 61 -5.51 16.42 -2.25
CA MET A 61 -5.29 15.13 -1.58
C MET A 61 -4.56 15.30 -0.25
N LEU A 62 -3.52 16.14 -0.22
CA LEU A 62 -2.78 16.47 0.99
C LEU A 62 -3.68 17.20 2.01
N GLU A 63 -4.50 18.15 1.58
CA GLU A 63 -5.49 18.85 2.40
C GLU A 63 -6.46 17.86 3.04
N ALA A 64 -7.12 17.02 2.23
CA ALA A 64 -8.07 16.02 2.72
C ALA A 64 -7.42 15.03 3.70
N PHE A 65 -6.17 14.64 3.44
CA PHE A 65 -5.40 13.79 4.35
C PHE A 65 -5.12 14.50 5.69
N MET A 66 -4.68 15.75 5.65
CA MET A 66 -4.37 16.53 6.86
C MET A 66 -5.62 16.85 7.70
N GLU A 67 -6.79 17.03 7.07
CA GLU A 67 -8.08 17.19 7.76
C GLU A 67 -8.49 15.95 8.57
N CYS A 68 -7.99 14.77 8.22
CA CYS A 68 -8.27 13.54 8.96
C CYS A 68 -7.40 13.41 10.24
N LEU A 69 -6.36 14.23 10.37
CA LEU A 69 -5.44 14.18 11.50
C LEU A 69 -5.88 15.14 12.61
N PRO A 70 -5.61 14.81 13.89
CA PRO A 70 -5.87 15.74 14.97
C PRO A 70 -4.93 16.96 14.87
N GLY A 71 -5.51 18.14 15.11
CA GLY A 71 -4.79 19.42 15.12
C GLY A 71 -4.93 20.20 13.81
N THR A 72 -4.16 21.28 13.69
CA THR A 72 -4.09 22.10 12.48
C THR A 72 -2.64 22.14 12.03
N HIS A 73 -2.39 21.64 10.84
CA HIS A 73 -1.06 21.53 10.25
C HIS A 73 -1.08 22.23 8.88
N GLY A 74 0.03 22.83 8.49
CA GLY A 74 0.18 23.39 7.15
C GLY A 74 0.20 22.28 6.09
N VAL A 75 -0.22 22.62 4.87
CA VAL A 75 -0.31 21.70 3.71
C VAL A 75 0.81 21.92 2.69
N ALA A 76 1.93 22.49 3.13
CA ALA A 76 3.09 22.73 2.29
C ALA A 76 4.16 21.68 2.58
N LEU A 77 4.63 20.98 1.55
CA LEU A 77 5.78 20.10 1.64
C LEU A 77 7.06 20.87 1.31
N SER A 78 8.16 20.57 2.00
CA SER A 78 9.49 21.12 1.73
C SER A 78 10.30 20.25 0.76
N SER A 79 9.90 18.99 0.58
CA SER A 79 10.49 18.03 -0.35
C SER A 79 9.41 17.11 -0.94
N GLN A 80 9.73 16.43 -2.04
CA GLN A 80 8.84 15.41 -2.58
C GLN A 80 8.71 14.24 -1.58
N PRO A 81 7.51 13.63 -1.46
CA PRO A 81 7.32 12.42 -0.67
C PRO A 81 8.34 11.34 -1.01
N SER A 82 8.96 10.75 0.01
CA SER A 82 10.00 9.74 -0.16
C SER A 82 9.53 8.38 0.33
N CYS A 83 9.55 7.36 -0.54
CA CYS A 83 9.20 5.99 -0.16
C CYS A 83 10.41 5.18 0.31
N GLU A 84 10.16 4.14 1.11
CA GLU A 84 11.16 3.14 1.51
C GLU A 84 12.42 3.73 2.18
N VAL A 85 12.26 4.78 3.00
CA VAL A 85 13.38 5.51 3.61
C VAL A 85 14.02 4.67 4.72
N MET A 86 15.31 4.38 4.56
CA MET A 86 16.10 3.64 5.56
C MET A 86 16.49 4.55 6.73
N THR A 87 16.18 4.11 7.94
CA THR A 87 16.57 4.77 9.19
C THR A 87 17.99 4.37 9.61
N ILE A 88 18.61 5.17 10.48
CA ILE A 88 19.95 4.87 11.04
C ILE A 88 19.99 3.56 11.84
N THR A 89 18.84 3.10 12.34
CA THR A 89 18.70 1.84 13.11
C THR A 89 18.45 0.63 12.21
N GLY A 90 18.39 0.80 10.89
CA GLY A 90 18.18 -0.28 9.93
C GLY A 90 16.71 -0.67 9.69
N SER A 91 15.76 0.01 10.34
CA SER A 91 14.34 -0.05 9.98
C SER A 91 14.04 0.81 8.75
N ARG A 92 12.86 0.61 8.17
CA ARG A 92 12.40 1.32 6.97
C ARG A 92 11.07 2.02 7.25
N ILE A 93 10.91 3.24 6.73
CA ILE A 93 9.66 4.00 6.72
C ILE A 93 9.01 3.82 5.35
N ASP A 94 7.72 3.51 5.31
CA ASP A 94 7.02 3.31 4.04
C ASP A 94 6.91 4.60 3.21
N ILE A 95 6.48 5.72 3.84
CA ILE A 95 6.48 7.06 3.23
C ILE A 95 6.95 8.10 4.25
N LEU A 96 7.89 8.96 3.86
CA LEU A 96 8.31 10.15 4.61
C LEU A 96 7.79 11.40 3.91
N LEU A 97 7.11 12.25 4.68
CA LEU A 97 6.65 13.57 4.27
C LEU A 97 7.36 14.62 5.12
N GLU A 98 7.94 15.63 4.48
CA GLU A 98 8.65 16.72 5.15
C GLU A 98 8.03 18.06 4.78
N SER A 99 7.93 18.94 5.77
CA SER A 99 7.62 20.35 5.62
C SER A 99 8.63 21.17 6.44
N GLU A 100 8.49 22.50 6.42
CA GLU A 100 9.29 23.38 7.28
C GLU A 100 8.94 23.26 8.78
N GLU A 101 7.70 22.85 9.11
CA GLU A 101 7.17 22.90 10.49
C GLU A 101 6.96 21.51 11.10
N TRP A 102 6.86 20.48 10.27
CA TRP A 102 6.56 19.12 10.68
C TRP A 102 7.24 18.10 9.77
N VAL A 103 7.48 16.93 10.35
CA VAL A 103 7.92 15.72 9.64
C VAL A 103 6.94 14.62 10.00
N MET A 104 6.49 13.87 9.00
CA MET A 104 5.54 12.78 9.17
C MET A 104 6.05 11.50 8.52
N ALA A 105 6.15 10.45 9.31
CA ALA A 105 6.43 9.10 8.83
C ALA A 105 5.11 8.31 8.77
N LEU A 106 4.80 7.77 7.61
CA LEU A 106 3.63 6.93 7.37
C LEU A 106 4.08 5.48 7.22
N GLU A 107 3.33 4.58 7.86
CA GLU A 107 3.49 3.13 7.75
C GLU A 107 2.18 2.55 7.24
N ASN A 108 2.19 2.00 6.02
CA ASN A 108 1.01 1.47 5.36
C ASN A 108 0.83 0.00 5.74
N LYS A 109 -0.22 -0.29 6.50
CA LYS A 109 -0.58 -1.66 6.90
C LYS A 109 -1.78 -2.13 6.09
N ILE A 110 -1.53 -3.00 5.10
CA ILE A 110 -2.55 -3.50 4.17
C ILE A 110 -2.78 -4.97 4.46
N TRP A 111 -3.90 -5.28 5.12
CA TRP A 111 -4.35 -6.65 5.41
C TRP A 111 -3.28 -7.55 6.04
N HIS A 112 -2.80 -7.15 7.22
CA HIS A 112 -2.09 -8.07 8.10
C HIS A 112 -3.11 -8.83 8.95
N HIS A 113 -3.24 -10.14 8.70
CA HIS A 113 -3.84 -11.07 9.66
C HIS A 113 -2.79 -11.61 10.61
#